data_AF-A0A932SZE7-F1
#
_entry.id   AF-A0A932SZE7-F1
#
_cell.length_a   1.000
_cell.length_b   1.000
_cell.length_c   1.000
_cell.angle_alpha   90.00
_cell.angle_beta   90.00
_cell.angle_gamma   90.00
#
_symmetry.space_group_name_H-M   'P 1'
#
loop_
_entity.id
_entity.type
_entity.pdbx_description
1 polymer ?
#
loop_
_entity_poly.entity_id
_entity_poly.type
_entity_poly.pdbx_seq_one_letter_code
_entity_poly.pdbx_strand_id
1 'polypeptide(L)'
;MNKGLVMAAVAALIAAAVYFYVQLHGRAPPEKDSPPVASGAPAPAKPAPAVASSKIRGSAEGSSATEQHSAATVDTPVKPDAQPGSQPPAEAAQNANATTPNVKLGEKALFDGWKDPALVLILSGEQHGYIEPCGCSLNQLGGLSRRADLFRQLHERGWTTTGFDVGGLVNNPNRLQGKLKFDMMVKCLTEMRYAGVANGVEELQLTFDFLSYHKPDELPFLGTNLTLFNDPEFTGAPLLKRVVTVGKVKLGVLAVFGPEMDEKLRPNGQGLGDFEVKILPPAESITKHLAALEAEKPDLLILLSHSTVGATKELAGQFPQFDIVVSAGGPEDPDPRPKFLGDKTLFVAPGQKGKHVPVVGFFPGDSKERLKYELVDLDDKRFQESPKIAEHMRFYQEDMLKERNLVANEPAIDDPRNFDPLTGKPVNAQENPFVGVKACAECHKSAYQVWIDTPHAKATETLKVGRDHKPEFISRIFDPECVACHVTGWDPKKVVRYKTGYEGEDKTPHLLGQQCENCHGPGGKHTELERLFAKGTGKKEEVEAWRKFHRLSVKTAYDLCIKCHDGDNDPNFKSESFEKYWDLVAHPGKD
;
A
#
# COMPACT_ATOMS: atom_id res chain seq x y z
N MET A 1 -13.91 50.57 -1.01
CA MET A 1 -14.90 49.79 -0.24
C MET A 1 -14.34 49.55 1.16
N ASN A 2 -15.18 49.55 2.20
CA ASN A 2 -14.73 49.60 3.59
C ASN A 2 -14.28 48.20 4.08
N LYS A 3 -12.98 48.02 4.39
CA LYS A 3 -12.39 46.71 4.74
C LYS A 3 -13.08 46.05 5.95
N GLY A 4 -13.54 46.83 6.93
CA GLY A 4 -14.25 46.30 8.10
C GLY A 4 -15.59 45.64 7.76
N LEU A 5 -16.28 46.09 6.71
CA LEU A 5 -17.56 45.52 6.30
C LEU A 5 -17.39 44.15 5.62
N VAL A 6 -16.29 43.97 4.88
CA VAL A 6 -15.94 42.70 4.23
C VAL A 6 -15.54 41.67 5.29
N MET A 7 -14.70 42.04 6.27
CA MET A 7 -14.33 41.17 7.38
C MET A 7 -15.55 40.72 8.20
N ALA A 8 -16.49 41.62 8.48
CA ALA A 8 -17.73 41.27 9.19
C ALA A 8 -18.62 40.28 8.39
N ALA A 9 -18.72 40.45 7.06
CA ALA A 9 -19.46 39.54 6.21
C ALA A 9 -18.82 38.13 6.12
N VAL A 10 -17.49 38.06 6.03
CA VAL A 10 -16.75 36.78 6.03
C VAL A 10 -16.89 36.07 7.37
N ALA A 11 -16.76 36.77 8.50
CA ALA A 11 -16.95 36.19 9.82
C ALA A 11 -18.39 35.64 10.02
N ALA A 12 -19.40 36.35 9.53
CA ALA A 12 -20.79 35.90 9.57
C ALA A 12 -21.04 34.64 8.71
N LEU A 13 -20.42 34.55 7.53
CA LEU A 13 -20.50 33.36 6.67
C LEU A 13 -19.82 32.14 7.31
N ILE A 14 -18.65 32.31 7.94
CA ILE A 14 -17.97 31.24 8.67
C ILE A 14 -18.80 30.76 9.86
N ALA A 15 -19.37 31.68 10.65
CA ALA A 15 -20.24 31.34 11.77
C ALA A 15 -21.50 30.57 11.32
N ALA A 16 -22.11 30.97 10.20
CA ALA A 16 -23.25 30.26 9.61
C ALA A 16 -22.87 28.85 9.13
N ALA A 17 -21.72 28.69 8.47
CA ALA A 17 -21.24 27.38 8.01
C ALA A 17 -20.96 26.42 9.18
N VAL A 18 -20.31 26.90 10.25
CA VAL A 18 -20.08 26.10 11.48
C VAL A 18 -21.40 25.72 12.15
N TYR A 19 -22.37 26.64 12.23
CA TYR A 19 -23.69 26.36 12.80
C TYR A 19 -24.45 25.28 12.02
N PHE A 20 -24.46 25.36 10.69
CA PHE A 20 -25.07 24.32 9.84
C PHE A 20 -24.36 22.97 9.95
N TYR A 21 -23.02 22.96 10.03
CA TYR A 21 -22.23 21.74 10.21
C TYR A 21 -22.58 21.03 11.53
N VAL A 22 -22.68 21.77 12.63
CA VAL A 22 -23.08 21.21 13.94
C VAL A 22 -24.52 20.69 13.92
N GLN A 23 -25.45 21.35 13.23
CA GLN A 23 -26.84 20.88 13.10
C GLN A 23 -26.98 19.62 12.21
N LEU A 24 -26.13 19.47 11.18
CA LEU A 24 -26.16 18.32 10.27
C LEU A 24 -25.46 17.07 10.85
N HIS A 25 -24.47 17.25 11.73
CA HIS A 25 -23.62 16.15 12.21
C HIS A 25 -23.66 15.92 13.73
N GLY A 26 -24.22 16.85 14.52
CA GLY A 26 -24.37 16.72 15.97
C GLY A 26 -25.62 15.96 16.40
N ARG A 27 -25.62 14.62 16.34
CA ARG A 27 -26.59 13.80 17.07
C ARG A 27 -26.02 13.33 18.40
N ALA A 28 -26.70 13.69 19.50
CA ALA A 28 -26.48 13.09 20.81
C ALA A 28 -26.89 11.59 20.80
N PRO A 29 -26.24 10.74 21.62
CA PRO A 29 -26.59 9.32 21.72
C PRO A 29 -27.95 9.13 22.43
N PRO A 30 -28.76 8.13 22.04
CA PRO A 30 -30.00 7.80 22.75
C PRO A 30 -29.71 7.08 24.08
N GLU A 31 -30.61 7.26 25.05
CA GLU A 31 -30.57 6.57 26.34
C GLU A 31 -30.77 5.05 26.21
N LYS A 32 -30.20 4.30 27.16
CA LYS A 32 -30.26 2.83 27.21
C LYS A 32 -31.45 2.34 28.02
N ASP A 33 -32.53 1.93 27.35
CA ASP A 33 -33.47 0.97 27.93
C ASP A 33 -33.01 -0.47 27.67
N SER A 34 -32.95 -1.28 28.72
CA SER A 34 -32.45 -2.66 28.68
C SER A 34 -33.57 -3.67 28.95
N PRO A 35 -33.94 -4.55 27.99
CA PRO A 35 -34.80 -5.71 28.27
C PRO A 35 -33.98 -6.87 28.87
N PRO A 36 -34.62 -7.82 29.59
CA PRO A 36 -33.94 -8.78 30.45
C PRO A 36 -33.22 -9.92 29.68
N VAL A 37 -32.11 -10.37 30.26
CA VAL A 37 -31.29 -11.49 29.75
C VAL A 37 -31.99 -12.83 29.98
N ALA A 38 -32.23 -13.59 28.91
CA ALA A 38 -32.62 -14.99 28.97
C ALA A 38 -31.37 -15.88 28.87
N SER A 39 -31.07 -16.64 29.92
CA SER A 39 -29.95 -17.58 29.98
C SER A 39 -30.27 -18.90 29.28
N GLY A 40 -29.46 -19.32 28.31
CA GLY A 40 -29.62 -20.63 27.66
C GLY A 40 -28.60 -20.93 26.57
N ALA A 41 -27.38 -21.33 26.96
CA ALA A 41 -26.38 -21.82 26.02
C ALA A 41 -26.50 -23.34 25.81
N PRO A 42 -26.64 -23.86 24.57
CA PRO A 42 -26.50 -25.28 24.29
C PRO A 42 -25.01 -25.66 24.17
N ALA A 43 -24.65 -26.83 24.71
CA ALA A 43 -23.26 -27.31 24.71
C ALA A 43 -22.78 -27.77 23.31
N PRO A 44 -21.48 -27.67 23.00
CA PRO A 44 -20.93 -28.09 21.71
C PRO A 44 -20.93 -29.61 21.53
N ALA A 45 -21.33 -30.07 20.35
CA ALA A 45 -21.31 -31.49 19.98
C ALA A 45 -19.87 -31.98 19.69
N LYS A 46 -19.59 -33.24 20.07
CA LYS A 46 -18.29 -33.90 19.82
C LYS A 46 -18.13 -34.28 18.34
N PRO A 47 -16.91 -34.20 17.76
CA PRO A 47 -16.64 -34.68 16.42
C PRO A 47 -16.66 -36.22 16.33
N ALA A 48 -17.14 -36.75 15.21
CA ALA A 48 -17.08 -38.17 14.87
C ALA A 48 -15.69 -38.58 14.35
N PRO A 49 -15.27 -39.85 14.50
CA PRO A 49 -13.92 -40.29 14.13
C PRO A 49 -13.74 -40.47 12.62
N ALA A 50 -12.50 -40.30 12.15
CA ALA A 50 -12.12 -40.48 10.76
C ALA A 50 -12.21 -41.95 10.30
N VAL A 51 -12.64 -42.18 9.06
CA VAL A 51 -12.67 -43.49 8.41
C VAL A 51 -11.45 -43.63 7.48
N ALA A 52 -10.76 -44.77 7.59
CA ALA A 52 -9.52 -45.04 6.85
C ALA A 52 -9.78 -45.33 5.36
N SER A 53 -8.85 -44.90 4.50
CA SER A 53 -8.88 -45.15 3.06
C SER A 53 -8.24 -46.50 2.68
N SER A 54 -9.04 -47.41 2.14
CA SER A 54 -8.56 -48.69 1.59
C SER A 54 -8.11 -48.55 0.14
N LYS A 55 -6.86 -48.90 -0.15
CA LYS A 55 -6.34 -49.01 -1.53
C LYS A 55 -7.00 -50.18 -2.26
N ILE A 56 -7.44 -49.99 -3.51
CA ILE A 56 -7.64 -51.08 -4.47
C ILE A 56 -6.93 -50.71 -5.79
N ARG A 57 -6.12 -51.64 -6.30
CA ARG A 57 -5.58 -51.63 -7.66
C ARG A 57 -6.57 -52.30 -8.61
N GLY A 58 -6.70 -51.77 -9.81
CA GLY A 58 -7.37 -52.44 -10.93
C GLY A 58 -6.82 -51.89 -12.25
N SER A 59 -6.30 -52.77 -13.10
CA SER A 59 -5.62 -52.46 -14.36
C SER A 59 -6.21 -53.31 -15.50
N ALA A 60 -5.91 -52.92 -16.76
CA ALA A 60 -6.34 -53.50 -18.05
C ALA A 60 -7.52 -52.74 -18.70
N GLU A 61 -7.61 -52.50 -20.01
CA GLU A 61 -6.72 -52.50 -21.18
C GLU A 61 -7.61 -52.19 -22.42
N GLY A 62 -7.02 -51.64 -23.49
CA GLY A 62 -7.45 -51.88 -24.89
C GLY A 62 -8.81 -51.35 -25.41
N SER A 63 -8.77 -50.36 -26.31
CA SER A 63 -8.98 -50.61 -27.76
C SER A 63 -8.91 -49.32 -28.59
N SER A 64 -8.57 -49.46 -29.88
CA SER A 64 -8.26 -48.40 -30.85
C SER A 64 -9.30 -48.25 -31.96
N ALA A 65 -9.51 -47.03 -32.48
CA ALA A 65 -9.72 -46.68 -33.91
C ALA A 65 -9.86 -45.14 -34.01
N THR A 66 -8.92 -44.35 -34.56
CA THR A 66 -8.64 -44.07 -35.98
C THR A 66 -9.82 -43.61 -36.83
N GLU A 67 -9.81 -42.33 -37.22
CA GLU A 67 -10.05 -41.91 -38.61
C GLU A 67 -9.31 -40.58 -38.91
N GLN A 68 -8.96 -40.37 -40.19
CA GLN A 68 -8.13 -39.26 -40.67
C GLN A 68 -8.88 -38.42 -41.70
N HIS A 69 -8.56 -37.12 -41.83
CA HIS A 69 -8.43 -36.32 -43.07
C HIS A 69 -7.97 -34.91 -42.62
N SER A 70 -6.77 -34.39 -42.93
CA SER A 70 -6.23 -33.96 -44.24
C SER A 70 -7.00 -32.78 -44.89
N ALA A 71 -6.40 -31.70 -45.41
CA ALA A 71 -5.13 -30.97 -45.21
C ALA A 71 -5.11 -29.79 -46.21
N ALA A 72 -4.58 -28.61 -45.85
CA ALA A 72 -4.09 -27.60 -46.81
C ALA A 72 -3.18 -26.56 -46.13
N THR A 73 -2.03 -26.27 -46.74
CA THR A 73 -0.93 -25.40 -46.27
C THR A 73 -1.06 -23.94 -46.78
N VAL A 74 -0.33 -22.94 -46.25
CA VAL A 74 0.96 -22.35 -46.74
C VAL A 74 1.17 -21.04 -45.92
N ASP A 75 2.35 -20.50 -45.55
CA ASP A 75 3.77 -20.75 -45.90
C ASP A 75 4.77 -20.53 -44.73
N THR A 76 6.06 -20.82 -44.95
CA THR A 76 7.27 -20.47 -44.13
C THR A 76 8.51 -20.41 -45.05
N PRO A 77 9.66 -19.73 -44.78
CA PRO A 77 10.61 -19.97 -43.66
C PRO A 77 11.32 -18.67 -43.14
N VAL A 78 12.32 -18.60 -42.23
CA VAL A 78 13.58 -19.38 -42.01
C VAL A 78 14.11 -19.29 -40.55
N LYS A 79 14.64 -20.45 -40.09
CA LYS A 79 15.60 -20.81 -39.01
C LYS A 79 16.46 -19.75 -38.26
N PRO A 80 16.96 -20.16 -37.07
CA PRO A 80 18.40 -20.45 -36.91
C PRO A 80 18.73 -21.93 -36.58
N ASP A 81 19.97 -22.35 -36.87
CA ASP A 81 20.49 -23.71 -36.63
C ASP A 81 21.36 -23.82 -35.35
N ALA A 82 21.25 -24.94 -34.62
CA ALA A 82 22.36 -25.81 -34.18
C ALA A 82 21.87 -26.98 -33.30
N GLN A 83 22.54 -28.14 -33.36
CA GLN A 83 22.06 -29.44 -32.85
C GLN A 83 22.70 -29.90 -31.51
N PRO A 84 22.17 -30.97 -30.86
CA PRO A 84 22.35 -31.22 -29.43
C PRO A 84 23.48 -32.20 -29.05
N GLY A 85 23.86 -32.20 -27.77
CA GLY A 85 24.77 -33.17 -27.14
C GLY A 85 24.18 -33.89 -25.92
N SER A 86 23.95 -35.20 -26.08
CA SER A 86 23.97 -36.29 -25.06
C SER A 86 23.38 -36.06 -23.65
N GLN A 87 22.31 -36.80 -23.34
CA GLN A 87 21.90 -37.13 -21.96
C GLN A 87 22.77 -38.25 -21.35
N PRO A 88 23.03 -38.22 -20.04
CA PRO A 88 23.20 -39.40 -19.17
C PRO A 88 21.85 -39.80 -18.52
N PRO A 89 21.74 -41.02 -17.94
CA PRO A 89 20.47 -41.69 -17.72
C PRO A 89 19.71 -41.26 -16.45
N ALA A 90 18.41 -41.59 -16.43
CA ALA A 90 17.52 -41.34 -15.31
C ALA A 90 17.68 -42.39 -14.18
N GLU A 91 17.90 -41.93 -12.96
CA GLU A 91 17.64 -42.70 -11.73
C GLU A 91 16.82 -41.87 -10.72
N ALA A 92 15.90 -42.59 -10.05
CA ALA A 92 14.95 -42.20 -9.02
C ALA A 92 15.03 -40.77 -8.42
N ALA A 93 14.04 -39.93 -8.72
CA ALA A 93 13.76 -38.71 -7.97
C ALA A 93 13.16 -39.04 -6.58
N GLN A 94 14.02 -39.12 -5.56
CA GLN A 94 13.61 -39.04 -4.15
C GLN A 94 13.99 -37.66 -3.58
N ASN A 95 13.02 -36.99 -2.95
CA ASN A 95 13.16 -35.91 -1.96
C ASN A 95 14.36 -34.95 -2.12
N ALA A 96 14.29 -34.02 -3.08
CA ALA A 96 15.18 -32.86 -3.14
C ALA A 96 14.55 -31.65 -2.44
N ASN A 97 14.59 -31.62 -1.10
CA ASN A 97 14.38 -30.39 -0.34
C ASN A 97 15.65 -29.52 -0.45
N ALA A 98 15.87 -28.96 -1.63
CA ALA A 98 17.09 -28.28 -2.00
C ALA A 98 17.09 -26.84 -1.48
N THR A 99 17.45 -26.67 -0.21
CA THR A 99 17.92 -25.38 0.32
C THR A 99 19.03 -24.85 -0.58
N THR A 100 18.75 -23.77 -1.31
CA THR A 100 19.79 -22.93 -1.90
C THR A 100 20.74 -22.49 -0.78
N PRO A 101 22.07 -22.48 -1.02
CA PRO A 101 23.02 -22.01 -0.01
C PRO A 101 22.69 -20.57 0.34
N ASN A 102 22.18 -20.38 1.55
CA ASN A 102 21.87 -19.07 2.09
C ASN A 102 23.21 -18.34 2.30
N VAL A 103 23.63 -17.55 1.31
CA VAL A 103 24.84 -16.75 1.38
C VAL A 103 24.60 -15.69 2.46
N LYS A 104 25.00 -16.03 3.68
CA LYS A 104 25.21 -15.07 4.76
C LYS A 104 26.34 -14.15 4.32
N LEU A 105 26.00 -13.12 3.55
CA LEU A 105 26.72 -11.85 3.60
C LEU A 105 26.83 -11.49 5.09
N GLY A 106 28.05 -11.46 5.62
CA GLY A 106 28.28 -11.09 7.00
C GLY A 106 27.70 -9.70 7.21
N GLU A 107 26.76 -9.58 8.17
CA GLU A 107 26.00 -8.36 8.40
C GLU A 107 26.97 -7.21 8.72
N LYS A 108 27.14 -6.29 7.77
CA LYS A 108 28.02 -5.12 7.95
C LYS A 108 27.51 -4.30 9.12
N ALA A 109 28.38 -3.99 10.07
CA ALA A 109 28.05 -3.12 11.19
C ALA A 109 27.56 -1.76 10.69
N LEU A 110 26.40 -1.33 11.18
CA LEU A 110 25.80 -0.03 10.84
C LEU A 110 26.71 1.12 11.27
N PHE A 111 26.98 2.02 10.34
CA PHE A 111 27.81 3.23 10.53
C PHE A 111 29.25 2.91 10.94
N ASP A 112 29.85 1.88 10.33
CA ASP A 112 31.25 1.52 10.59
C ASP A 112 32.20 2.71 10.33
N GLY A 113 33.19 2.87 11.22
CA GLY A 113 34.12 4.00 11.20
C GLY A 113 33.57 5.36 11.63
N TRP A 114 32.26 5.51 11.90
CA TRP A 114 31.69 6.79 12.36
C TRP A 114 31.97 6.99 13.86
N LYS A 115 32.63 8.11 14.20
CA LYS A 115 32.98 8.48 15.57
C LYS A 115 32.49 9.90 15.87
N ASP A 116 31.61 10.01 16.86
CA ASP A 116 31.12 11.27 17.41
C ASP A 116 30.63 12.31 16.38
N PRO A 117 29.65 11.97 15.50
CA PRO A 117 28.99 12.95 14.64
C PRO A 117 28.35 14.07 15.48
N ALA A 118 28.50 15.31 15.04
CA ALA A 118 27.86 16.47 15.68
C ALA A 118 26.33 16.45 15.50
N LEU A 119 25.86 15.82 14.42
CA LEU A 119 24.47 15.54 14.12
C LEU A 119 24.37 14.33 13.18
N VAL A 120 23.32 13.53 13.33
CA VAL A 120 22.90 12.52 12.35
C VAL A 120 21.52 12.89 11.81
N LEU A 121 21.45 13.10 10.49
CA LEU A 121 20.22 13.39 9.76
C LEU A 121 19.63 12.08 9.21
N ILE A 122 18.35 11.87 9.47
CA ILE A 122 17.55 10.81 8.87
C ILE A 122 16.75 11.46 7.73
N LEU A 123 16.85 10.92 6.52
CA LEU A 123 16.15 11.44 5.35
C LEU A 123 15.12 10.41 4.88
N SER A 124 13.93 10.87 4.49
CA SER A 124 12.89 10.02 3.90
C SER A 124 12.02 10.80 2.90
N GLY A 125 11.10 10.09 2.26
CA GLY A 125 10.12 10.62 1.31
C GLY A 125 9.39 9.48 0.61
N GLU A 126 8.38 9.81 -0.20
CA GLU A 126 7.65 8.87 -1.06
C GLU A 126 7.21 7.60 -0.30
N GLN A 127 6.77 7.80 0.95
CA GLN A 127 6.31 6.73 1.85
C GLN A 127 5.02 6.10 1.37
N HIS A 128 4.19 6.85 0.62
CA HIS A 128 2.98 6.41 -0.10
C HIS A 128 2.06 5.48 0.71
N GLY A 129 1.91 5.73 2.02
CA GLY A 129 0.96 5.03 2.88
C GLY A 129 1.43 3.67 3.43
N TYR A 130 2.68 3.28 3.19
CA TYR A 130 3.28 2.05 3.73
C TYR A 130 3.69 2.26 5.19
N ILE A 131 2.77 2.03 6.13
CA ILE A 131 3.03 2.18 7.59
C ILE A 131 3.93 1.05 8.10
N GLU A 132 3.70 -0.17 7.60
CA GLU A 132 4.43 -1.40 7.89
C GLU A 132 4.55 -2.24 6.60
N PRO A 133 5.48 -3.21 6.55
CA PRO A 133 5.46 -4.22 5.50
C PRO A 133 4.17 -5.06 5.58
N CYS A 134 3.59 -5.40 4.43
CA CYS A 134 2.39 -6.25 4.30
C CYS A 134 2.51 -7.61 5.03
N GLY A 135 3.74 -8.09 5.25
CA GLY A 135 4.03 -9.46 5.68
C GLY A 135 3.79 -10.49 4.57
N CYS A 136 3.46 -10.03 3.36
CA CYS A 136 2.93 -10.82 2.26
C CYS A 136 4.02 -11.63 1.53
N SER A 137 5.26 -11.15 1.54
CA SER A 137 6.48 -11.90 1.22
C SER A 137 7.45 -11.94 2.43
N LEU A 138 8.42 -12.85 2.43
CA LEU A 138 9.42 -12.99 3.51
C LEU A 138 10.57 -11.99 3.35
N ASN A 139 11.14 -11.50 4.46
CA ASN A 139 12.23 -10.49 4.49
C ASN A 139 11.84 -9.14 3.84
N GLN A 140 10.56 -8.74 3.87
CA GLN A 140 10.17 -7.41 3.39
C GLN A 140 10.85 -6.31 4.23
N LEU A 141 11.37 -5.29 3.54
CA LEU A 141 11.98 -4.11 4.14
C LEU A 141 10.94 -3.04 4.49
N GLY A 142 11.30 -2.13 5.41
CA GLY A 142 10.57 -0.91 5.69
C GLY A 142 9.73 -0.95 6.96
N GLY A 143 8.81 0.02 7.05
CA GLY A 143 7.94 0.22 8.19
C GLY A 143 8.43 1.29 9.18
N LEU A 144 7.50 2.13 9.64
CA LEU A 144 7.78 3.23 10.57
C LEU A 144 8.28 2.73 11.94
N SER A 145 7.87 1.53 12.31
CA SER A 145 8.24 0.84 13.54
C SER A 145 9.74 0.55 13.59
N ARG A 146 10.28 -0.04 12.51
CA ARG A 146 11.73 -0.29 12.34
C ARG A 146 12.52 1.00 12.14
N ARG A 147 11.94 2.01 11.50
CA ARG A 147 12.54 3.36 11.44
C ARG A 147 12.68 3.97 12.83
N ALA A 148 11.66 3.86 13.68
CA ALA A 148 11.73 4.33 15.06
C ALA A 148 12.78 3.56 15.87
N ASP A 149 12.97 2.26 15.60
CA ASP A 149 14.06 1.48 16.18
C ASP A 149 15.46 1.95 15.71
N LEU A 150 15.62 2.33 14.44
CA LEU A 150 16.84 2.98 13.96
C LEU A 150 17.12 4.28 14.75
N PHE A 151 16.12 5.13 14.97
CA PHE A 151 16.27 6.31 15.85
C PHE A 151 16.68 5.93 17.27
N ARG A 152 16.09 4.89 17.87
CA ARG A 152 16.49 4.38 19.20
C ARG A 152 17.95 3.95 19.21
N GLN A 153 18.38 3.11 18.27
CA GLN A 153 19.76 2.62 18.17
C GLN A 153 20.78 3.77 17.98
N LEU A 154 20.42 4.82 17.23
CA LEU A 154 21.27 6.01 17.08
C LEU A 154 21.36 6.81 18.40
N HIS A 155 20.25 6.98 19.13
CA HIS A 155 20.25 7.65 20.43
C HIS A 155 21.02 6.85 21.51
N GLU A 156 21.00 5.51 21.47
CA GLU A 156 21.78 4.66 22.37
C GLU A 156 23.30 4.75 22.14
N ARG A 157 23.73 5.12 20.93
CA ARG A 157 25.13 5.52 20.64
C ARG A 157 25.48 6.91 21.21
N GLY A 158 24.54 7.59 21.84
CA GLY A 158 24.69 8.97 22.33
C GLY A 158 24.64 10.04 21.23
N TRP A 159 24.25 9.67 20.00
CA TRP A 159 24.27 10.59 18.87
C TRP A 159 23.03 11.48 18.86
N THR A 160 23.24 12.76 18.54
CA THR A 160 22.14 13.71 18.33
C THR A 160 21.52 13.44 16.96
N THR A 161 20.19 13.30 16.89
CA THR A 161 19.50 12.98 15.63
C THR A 161 18.31 13.91 15.34
N THR A 162 17.93 14.00 14.07
CA THR A 162 16.65 14.57 13.61
C THR A 162 16.29 14.01 12.24
N GLY A 163 15.00 14.01 11.88
CA GLY A 163 14.53 13.65 10.54
C GLY A 163 14.16 14.84 9.66
N PHE A 164 14.24 14.67 8.33
CA PHE A 164 13.51 15.47 7.33
C PHE A 164 12.89 14.55 6.28
N ASP A 165 11.68 14.89 5.84
CA ASP A 165 10.96 14.14 4.81
C ASP A 165 10.70 15.03 3.57
N VAL A 166 10.84 14.48 2.36
CA VAL A 166 10.63 15.22 1.09
C VAL A 166 9.18 15.09 0.56
N GLY A 167 8.24 14.61 1.36
CA GLY A 167 6.81 14.56 1.05
C GLY A 167 6.40 13.29 0.29
N GLY A 168 5.11 13.17 0.01
CA GLY A 168 4.49 11.95 -0.53
C GLY A 168 4.23 10.91 0.56
N LEU A 169 3.64 11.34 1.69
CA LEU A 169 3.48 10.51 2.88
C LEU A 169 2.45 9.37 2.71
N VAL A 170 1.40 9.61 1.94
CA VAL A 170 0.26 8.69 1.77
C VAL A 170 -0.02 8.39 0.31
N ASN A 171 -0.77 7.32 0.08
CA ASN A 171 -1.46 7.04 -1.18
C ASN A 171 -2.95 7.44 -1.05
N ASN A 172 -3.63 7.67 -2.17
CA ASN A 172 -5.08 7.93 -2.22
C ASN A 172 -5.61 8.96 -1.18
N PRO A 173 -4.99 10.15 -1.00
CA PRO A 173 -5.33 11.12 0.06
C PRO A 173 -6.80 11.56 0.06
N ASN A 174 -7.46 11.53 -1.11
CA ASN A 174 -8.88 11.85 -1.25
C ASN A 174 -9.83 10.83 -0.58
N ARG A 175 -9.37 9.61 -0.28
CA ARG A 175 -10.16 8.55 0.38
C ARG A 175 -9.98 8.62 1.90
N LEU A 176 -11.02 8.23 2.64
CA LEU A 176 -11.01 8.27 4.11
C LEU A 176 -9.82 7.48 4.69
N GLN A 177 -9.48 6.31 4.15
CA GLN A 177 -8.30 5.57 4.61
C GLN A 177 -6.99 6.37 4.46
N GLY A 178 -6.79 7.04 3.32
CA GLY A 178 -5.60 7.87 3.07
C GLY A 178 -5.47 9.01 4.09
N LYS A 179 -6.59 9.66 4.44
CA LYS A 179 -6.65 10.70 5.49
C LYS A 179 -6.27 10.15 6.87
N LEU A 180 -6.79 8.97 7.24
CA LEU A 180 -6.48 8.33 8.52
C LEU A 180 -5.02 7.81 8.57
N LYS A 181 -4.47 7.36 7.44
CA LYS A 181 -3.04 7.04 7.30
C LYS A 181 -2.16 8.29 7.42
N PHE A 182 -2.63 9.45 6.98
CA PHE A 182 -1.88 10.70 7.08
C PHE A 182 -1.73 11.15 8.53
N ASP A 183 -2.83 11.12 9.31
CA ASP A 183 -2.81 11.34 10.76
C ASP A 183 -1.80 10.40 11.47
N MET A 184 -1.88 9.11 11.16
CA MET A 184 -0.94 8.09 11.64
C MET A 184 0.51 8.41 11.28
N MET A 185 0.78 8.81 10.03
CA MET A 185 2.12 9.15 9.56
C MET A 185 2.69 10.36 10.28
N VAL A 186 1.90 11.44 10.40
CA VAL A 186 2.28 12.67 11.12
C VAL A 186 2.64 12.35 12.57
N LYS A 187 1.80 11.58 13.28
CA LYS A 187 2.07 11.14 14.66
C LYS A 187 3.39 10.37 14.77
N CYS A 188 3.66 9.43 13.86
CA CYS A 188 4.89 8.66 13.85
C CYS A 188 6.14 9.53 13.58
N LEU A 189 6.06 10.48 12.65
CA LEU A 189 7.16 11.41 12.34
C LEU A 189 7.42 12.39 13.51
N THR A 190 6.37 12.87 14.18
CA THR A 190 6.47 13.69 15.40
C THR A 190 7.14 12.91 16.54
N GLU A 191 6.75 11.66 16.79
CA GLU A 191 7.38 10.80 17.81
C GLU A 191 8.87 10.53 17.48
N MET A 192 9.20 10.32 16.21
CA MET A 192 10.60 10.23 15.72
C MET A 192 11.34 11.59 15.67
N ARG A 193 10.69 12.70 16.09
CA ARG A 193 11.26 14.05 16.12
C ARG A 193 11.82 14.51 14.76
N TYR A 194 11.03 14.33 13.70
CA TYR A 194 11.30 15.00 12.43
C TYR A 194 11.18 16.52 12.60
N ALA A 195 12.13 17.27 12.03
CA ALA A 195 12.19 18.72 12.12
C ALA A 195 11.49 19.43 10.94
N GLY A 196 11.02 18.67 9.95
CA GLY A 196 10.18 19.18 8.87
C GLY A 196 9.84 18.15 7.79
N VAL A 197 8.72 18.40 7.10
CA VAL A 197 8.25 17.64 5.93
C VAL A 197 8.02 18.62 4.77
N ALA A 198 8.53 18.34 3.58
CA ALA A 198 8.17 19.11 2.39
C ALA A 198 6.74 18.76 1.95
N ASN A 199 5.95 19.75 1.53
CA ASN A 199 4.65 19.48 0.92
C ASN A 199 4.82 18.83 -0.46
N GLY A 200 4.44 17.56 -0.57
CA GLY A 200 4.33 16.84 -1.82
C GLY A 200 2.94 16.88 -2.44
N VAL A 201 2.75 16.08 -3.48
CA VAL A 201 1.47 15.98 -4.21
C VAL A 201 0.36 15.58 -3.25
N GLU A 202 0.59 14.54 -2.46
CA GLU A 202 -0.45 13.94 -1.63
C GLU A 202 -0.80 14.79 -0.40
N GLU A 203 0.18 15.50 0.16
CA GLU A 203 -0.08 16.51 1.22
C GLU A 203 -1.02 17.61 0.71
N LEU A 204 -0.81 18.08 -0.53
CA LEU A 204 -1.64 19.14 -1.13
C LEU A 204 -3.02 18.61 -1.57
N GLN A 205 -3.09 17.37 -2.06
CA GLN A 205 -4.36 16.70 -2.41
C GLN A 205 -5.26 16.40 -1.21
N LEU A 206 -4.76 16.39 0.02
CA LEU A 206 -5.61 16.39 1.23
C LEU A 206 -6.46 17.67 1.34
N THR A 207 -6.16 18.71 0.55
CA THR A 207 -6.85 20.00 0.56
C THR A 207 -6.80 20.62 1.96
N PHE A 208 -7.87 21.25 2.43
CA PHE A 208 -7.87 21.96 3.71
C PHE A 208 -7.75 21.03 4.94
N ASP A 209 -7.92 19.71 4.76
CA ASP A 209 -7.68 18.75 5.85
C ASP A 209 -6.21 18.77 6.30
N PHE A 210 -5.23 19.01 5.40
CA PHE A 210 -3.82 19.04 5.79
C PHE A 210 -3.51 20.15 6.80
N LEU A 211 -4.25 21.26 6.77
CA LEU A 211 -4.10 22.40 7.68
C LEU A 211 -4.32 21.98 9.15
N SER A 212 -5.19 21.01 9.39
CA SER A 212 -5.45 20.48 10.74
C SER A 212 -4.28 19.70 11.33
N TYR A 213 -3.39 19.19 10.48
CA TYR A 213 -2.15 18.49 10.87
C TYR A 213 -0.93 19.41 10.87
N HIS A 214 -1.00 20.58 10.24
CA HIS A 214 0.10 21.54 10.23
C HIS A 214 0.26 22.18 11.61
N LYS A 215 1.21 21.67 12.38
CA LYS A 215 1.59 22.19 13.68
C LYS A 215 3.05 22.67 13.64
N PRO A 216 3.32 23.98 13.43
CA PRO A 216 4.68 24.51 13.25
C PRO A 216 5.66 24.11 14.36
N ASP A 217 5.14 24.00 15.59
CA ASP A 217 5.91 23.71 16.81
C ASP A 217 6.10 22.21 17.11
N GLU A 218 5.34 21.32 16.45
CA GLU A 218 5.46 19.85 16.60
C GLU A 218 6.12 19.21 15.36
N LEU A 219 5.49 19.37 14.18
CA LEU A 219 5.99 18.88 12.90
C LEU A 219 5.62 19.89 11.80
N PRO A 220 6.53 20.80 11.42
CA PRO A 220 6.24 21.81 10.41
C PRO A 220 6.25 21.19 9.01
N PHE A 221 5.25 21.53 8.20
CA PHE A 221 5.33 21.34 6.75
C PHE A 221 5.98 22.56 6.08
N LEU A 222 6.72 22.36 4.99
CA LEU A 222 7.51 23.38 4.31
C LEU A 222 7.16 23.47 2.82
N GLY A 223 7.15 24.70 2.30
CA GLY A 223 6.78 24.99 0.90
C GLY A 223 7.21 26.39 0.47
N THR A 224 8.51 26.60 0.32
CA THR A 224 9.18 27.86 -0.08
C THR A 224 8.61 28.50 -1.34
N ASN A 225 8.16 27.71 -2.31
CA ASN A 225 7.54 28.19 -3.56
C ASN A 225 6.03 27.92 -3.62
N LEU A 226 5.37 27.63 -2.50
CA LEU A 226 3.94 27.43 -2.42
C LEU A 226 3.26 28.63 -1.76
N THR A 227 2.03 28.92 -2.17
CA THR A 227 1.17 29.90 -1.50
C THR A 227 -0.25 29.36 -1.50
N LEU A 228 -0.86 29.24 -0.33
CA LEU A 228 -2.26 28.83 -0.20
C LEU A 228 -3.17 30.05 -0.25
N PHE A 229 -4.38 29.92 -0.81
CA PHE A 229 -5.40 30.98 -0.78
C PHE A 229 -4.95 32.36 -1.32
N ASN A 230 -3.88 32.41 -2.12
CA ASN A 230 -3.11 33.61 -2.49
C ASN A 230 -2.59 34.46 -1.30
N ASP A 231 -2.48 33.89 -0.10
CA ASP A 231 -1.94 34.54 1.10
C ASP A 231 -0.73 33.76 1.66
N PRO A 232 0.50 34.30 1.56
CA PRO A 232 1.72 33.64 2.04
C PRO A 232 1.86 33.68 3.58
N GLU A 233 1.01 34.42 4.30
CA GLU A 233 0.95 34.47 5.76
C GLU A 233 -0.29 33.77 6.32
N PHE A 234 -1.02 33.03 5.49
CA PHE A 234 -2.23 32.30 5.87
C PHE A 234 -1.97 31.33 7.04
N THR A 235 -2.87 31.31 8.02
CA THR A 235 -2.71 30.48 9.23
C THR A 235 -2.80 28.99 8.88
N GLY A 236 -1.72 28.25 9.12
CA GLY A 236 -1.58 26.85 8.73
C GLY A 236 -0.92 26.63 7.36
N ALA A 237 -0.51 27.70 6.66
CA ALA A 237 0.28 27.57 5.44
C ALA A 237 1.67 26.94 5.71
N PRO A 238 2.26 26.24 4.72
CA PRO A 238 3.61 25.71 4.81
C PRO A 238 4.64 26.80 5.15
N LEU A 239 5.62 26.46 5.97
CA LEU A 239 6.72 27.37 6.27
C LEU A 239 7.56 27.61 5.00
N LEU A 240 7.70 28.88 4.61
CA LEU A 240 8.51 29.27 3.46
C LEU A 240 10.02 29.02 3.68
N LYS A 241 10.45 28.97 4.94
CA LYS A 241 11.81 28.61 5.38
C LYS A 241 11.77 28.06 6.80
N ARG A 242 12.72 27.20 7.16
CA ARG A 242 12.89 26.69 8.54
C ARG A 242 14.34 26.88 8.98
N VAL A 243 14.51 27.45 10.18
CA VAL A 243 15.77 27.40 10.93
C VAL A 243 15.50 26.60 12.19
N VAL A 244 16.34 25.61 12.47
CA VAL A 244 16.22 24.73 13.64
C VAL A 244 17.59 24.40 14.19
N THR A 245 17.74 24.42 15.51
CA THR A 245 18.97 24.01 16.18
C THR A 245 18.73 22.65 16.84
N VAL A 246 19.54 21.66 16.48
CA VAL A 246 19.46 20.29 17.02
C VAL A 246 20.77 19.97 17.72
N GLY A 247 20.72 19.78 19.03
CA GLY A 247 21.92 19.74 19.87
C GLY A 247 22.70 21.06 19.79
N LYS A 248 23.86 21.02 19.13
CA LYS A 248 24.72 22.20 18.88
C LYS A 248 24.72 22.69 17.43
N VAL A 249 24.03 21.99 16.53
CA VAL A 249 24.08 22.22 15.08
C VAL A 249 22.85 22.99 14.63
N LYS A 250 23.04 24.13 13.96
CA LYS A 250 21.97 24.92 13.35
C LYS A 250 21.78 24.52 11.89
N LEU A 251 20.55 24.20 11.52
CA LEU A 251 20.15 23.83 10.17
C LEU A 251 19.30 24.93 9.56
N GLY A 252 19.58 25.28 8.30
CA GLY A 252 18.72 26.12 7.47
C GLY A 252 18.10 25.26 6.37
N VAL A 253 16.78 25.26 6.25
CA VAL A 253 16.04 24.40 5.32
C VAL A 253 15.06 25.21 4.48
N LEU A 254 15.12 25.00 3.17
CA LEU A 254 14.06 25.36 2.21
C LEU A 254 13.44 24.08 1.64
N ALA A 255 12.19 24.15 1.21
CA ALA A 255 11.50 23.04 0.55
C ALA A 255 10.73 23.53 -0.66
N VAL A 256 10.91 22.89 -1.82
CA VAL A 256 10.25 23.30 -3.07
C VAL A 256 9.44 22.16 -3.68
N PHE A 257 8.35 22.54 -4.33
CA PHE A 257 7.53 21.68 -5.16
C PHE A 257 7.86 21.93 -6.64
N GLY A 258 8.14 20.88 -7.40
CA GLY A 258 8.46 20.96 -8.82
C GLY A 258 7.22 21.32 -9.66
N PRO A 259 7.26 22.36 -10.51
CA PRO A 259 6.14 22.70 -11.39
C PRO A 259 5.72 21.57 -12.33
N GLU A 260 6.62 20.63 -12.64
CA GLU A 260 6.33 19.43 -13.44
C GLU A 260 5.50 18.37 -12.67
N MET A 261 5.46 18.44 -11.33
CA MET A 261 4.61 17.59 -10.51
C MET A 261 3.16 18.08 -10.47
N ASP A 262 2.87 19.23 -11.06
CA ASP A 262 1.53 19.83 -11.08
C ASP A 262 0.50 18.97 -11.80
N GLU A 263 0.87 18.24 -12.86
CA GLU A 263 -0.03 17.29 -13.54
C GLU A 263 -0.45 16.12 -12.62
N LYS A 264 0.37 15.77 -11.61
CA LYS A 264 -0.04 14.78 -10.58
C LYS A 264 -0.98 15.41 -9.56
N LEU A 265 -0.77 16.68 -9.21
CA LEU A 265 -1.60 17.43 -8.25
C LEU A 265 -2.98 17.77 -8.83
N ARG A 266 -3.00 18.22 -10.10
CA ARG A 266 -4.16 18.73 -10.84
C ARG A 266 -4.29 18.03 -12.21
N PRO A 267 -4.62 16.72 -12.26
CA PRO A 267 -4.67 15.98 -13.53
C PRO A 267 -5.61 16.62 -14.55
N ASN A 268 -5.13 16.87 -15.76
CA ASN A 268 -5.84 17.60 -16.82
C ASN A 268 -6.33 19.01 -16.38
N GLY A 269 -5.66 19.65 -15.42
CA GLY A 269 -6.06 20.93 -14.84
C GLY A 269 -7.31 20.87 -13.95
N GLN A 270 -7.75 19.68 -13.52
CA GLN A 270 -8.89 19.50 -12.63
C GLN A 270 -8.45 19.35 -11.17
N GLY A 271 -9.27 19.85 -10.23
CA GLY A 271 -9.01 19.77 -8.79
C GLY A 271 -8.86 21.16 -8.16
N LEU A 272 -7.77 21.37 -7.44
CA LEU A 272 -7.43 22.64 -6.78
C LEU A 272 -7.12 23.72 -7.84
N GLY A 273 -7.58 24.95 -7.65
CA GLY A 273 -7.23 26.06 -8.52
C GLY A 273 -5.99 26.82 -8.04
N ASP A 274 -5.55 27.79 -8.83
CA ASP A 274 -4.52 28.78 -8.45
C ASP A 274 -4.95 29.67 -7.27
N PHE A 275 -6.24 29.64 -6.91
CA PHE A 275 -6.70 30.25 -5.67
C PHE A 275 -6.25 29.43 -4.46
N GLU A 276 -6.57 28.14 -4.43
CA GLU A 276 -6.30 27.24 -3.33
C GLU A 276 -4.81 26.94 -3.16
N VAL A 277 -4.11 26.60 -4.25
CA VAL A 277 -2.67 26.29 -4.25
C VAL A 277 -1.99 26.94 -5.45
N LYS A 278 -1.14 27.93 -5.17
CA LYS A 278 -0.32 28.59 -6.18
C LYS A 278 1.12 28.12 -6.07
N ILE A 279 1.63 27.55 -7.17
CA ILE A 279 3.04 27.14 -7.33
C ILE A 279 3.80 28.29 -7.98
N LEU A 280 4.81 28.81 -7.29
CA LEU A 280 5.72 29.85 -7.78
C LEU A 280 6.98 29.21 -8.40
N PRO A 281 7.73 29.94 -9.26
CA PRO A 281 9.01 29.44 -9.78
C PRO A 281 9.98 29.07 -8.64
N PRO A 282 10.51 27.83 -8.57
CA PRO A 282 11.37 27.40 -7.48
C PRO A 282 12.62 28.25 -7.31
N ALA A 283 13.32 28.58 -8.40
CA ALA A 283 14.58 29.33 -8.36
C ALA A 283 14.39 30.77 -7.85
N GLU A 284 13.32 31.46 -8.28
CA GLU A 284 12.99 32.80 -7.77
C GLU A 284 12.65 32.75 -6.28
N SER A 285 11.89 31.73 -5.86
CA SER A 285 11.47 31.53 -4.47
C SER A 285 12.65 31.21 -3.56
N ILE A 286 13.58 30.34 -3.99
CA ILE A 286 14.84 30.08 -3.30
C ILE A 286 15.64 31.38 -3.18
N THR A 287 15.85 32.11 -4.29
CA THR A 287 16.62 33.36 -4.30
C THR A 287 16.08 34.39 -3.29
N LYS A 288 14.75 34.53 -3.21
CA LYS A 288 14.06 35.42 -2.26
C LYS A 288 14.31 35.06 -0.80
N HIS A 289 14.40 33.77 -0.46
CA HIS A 289 14.45 33.30 0.92
C HIS A 289 15.87 32.90 1.41
N LEU A 290 16.79 32.57 0.49
CA LEU A 290 18.14 32.07 0.80
C LEU A 290 19.00 33.08 1.57
N ALA A 291 19.08 34.34 1.14
CA ALA A 291 19.90 35.33 1.84
C ALA A 291 19.46 35.55 3.30
N ALA A 292 18.15 35.49 3.57
CA ALA A 292 17.58 35.56 4.92
C ALA A 292 17.66 34.24 5.71
N LEU A 293 18.15 33.17 5.09
CA LEU A 293 18.47 31.89 5.72
C LEU A 293 19.98 31.81 6.01
N GLU A 294 20.83 32.30 5.11
CA GLU A 294 22.28 32.44 5.31
C GLU A 294 22.63 33.46 6.41
N ALA A 295 21.86 34.54 6.54
CA ALA A 295 22.02 35.53 7.61
C ALA A 295 21.91 34.94 9.03
N GLU A 296 21.18 33.83 9.17
CA GLU A 296 21.03 33.08 10.43
C GLU A 296 22.26 32.23 10.77
N LYS A 297 23.22 32.11 9.84
CA LYS A 297 24.47 31.35 9.96
C LYS A 297 24.24 29.88 10.37
N PRO A 298 23.51 29.09 9.55
CA PRO A 298 23.40 27.66 9.76
C PRO A 298 24.73 26.94 9.46
N ASP A 299 24.99 25.85 10.17
CA ASP A 299 26.13 24.95 9.96
C ASP A 299 25.93 24.03 8.74
N LEU A 300 24.67 23.80 8.36
CA LEU A 300 24.23 23.06 7.18
C LEU A 300 23.03 23.74 6.51
N LEU A 301 23.12 23.91 5.19
CA LEU A 301 21.98 24.28 4.34
C LEU A 301 21.41 23.04 3.65
N ILE A 302 20.09 22.82 3.79
CA ILE A 302 19.36 21.69 3.23
C ILE A 302 18.28 22.20 2.26
N LEU A 303 18.19 21.60 1.07
CA LEU A 303 17.08 21.79 0.14
C LEU A 303 16.29 20.48 0.03
N LEU A 304 15.01 20.53 0.38
CA LEU A 304 14.06 19.45 0.10
C LEU A 304 13.35 19.78 -1.23
N SER A 305 13.27 18.82 -2.14
CA SER A 305 12.71 19.03 -3.48
C SER A 305 11.72 17.94 -3.84
N HIS A 306 10.43 18.24 -3.69
CA HIS A 306 9.36 17.36 -4.15
C HIS A 306 9.14 17.58 -5.66
N SER A 307 10.07 17.03 -6.43
CA SER A 307 10.30 17.25 -7.85
C SER A 307 11.07 16.04 -8.40
N THR A 308 11.13 15.88 -9.71
CA THR A 308 11.93 14.83 -10.35
C THR A 308 13.43 14.96 -10.04
N VAL A 309 14.16 13.83 -10.07
CA VAL A 309 15.63 13.80 -9.92
C VAL A 309 16.35 14.66 -10.96
N GLY A 310 15.79 14.83 -12.16
CA GLY A 310 16.35 15.70 -13.21
C GLY A 310 16.25 17.17 -12.82
N ALA A 311 15.03 17.67 -12.66
CA ALA A 311 14.76 19.06 -12.31
C ALA A 311 15.42 19.47 -10.98
N THR A 312 15.45 18.58 -9.98
CA THR A 312 16.12 18.85 -8.71
C THR A 312 17.64 19.04 -8.86
N LYS A 313 18.30 18.28 -9.75
CA LYS A 313 19.74 18.47 -10.03
C LYS A 313 20.02 19.77 -10.79
N GLU A 314 19.17 20.12 -11.74
CA GLU A 314 19.25 21.39 -12.48
C GLU A 314 19.05 22.59 -11.55
N LEU A 315 18.12 22.49 -10.60
CA LEU A 315 17.89 23.50 -9.57
C LEU A 315 19.06 23.59 -8.60
N ALA A 316 19.55 22.46 -8.09
CA ALA A 316 20.71 22.42 -7.20
C ALA A 316 21.98 23.01 -7.84
N GLY A 317 22.18 22.82 -9.16
CA GLY A 317 23.29 23.42 -9.90
C GLY A 317 23.27 24.96 -9.94
N GLN A 318 22.09 25.57 -9.76
CA GLN A 318 21.94 27.04 -9.64
C GLN A 318 22.22 27.54 -8.21
N PHE A 319 22.07 26.67 -7.21
CA PHE A 319 22.22 27.01 -5.79
C PHE A 319 23.28 26.13 -5.08
N PRO A 320 24.58 26.25 -5.45
CA PRO A 320 25.66 25.51 -4.81
C PRO A 320 25.89 25.89 -3.34
N GLN A 321 25.12 26.82 -2.77
CA GLN A 321 25.10 27.15 -1.34
C GLN A 321 24.68 25.93 -0.51
N PHE A 322 23.70 25.14 -0.96
CA PHE A 322 23.19 23.98 -0.21
C PHE A 322 24.27 22.89 -0.03
N ASP A 323 24.34 22.34 1.18
CA ASP A 323 25.24 21.24 1.53
C ASP A 323 24.59 19.88 1.28
N ILE A 324 23.26 19.79 1.45
CA ILE A 324 22.47 18.58 1.20
C ILE A 324 21.25 18.94 0.35
N VAL A 325 21.01 18.16 -0.70
CA VAL A 325 19.82 18.26 -1.56
C VAL A 325 19.11 16.92 -1.56
N VAL A 326 17.83 16.91 -1.18
CA VAL A 326 16.98 15.71 -1.12
C VAL A 326 15.91 15.81 -2.20
N SER A 327 15.81 14.79 -3.04
CA SER A 327 14.89 14.74 -4.19
C SER A 327 13.86 13.63 -4.01
N ALA A 328 12.59 13.95 -4.25
CA ALA A 328 11.58 12.95 -4.60
C ALA A 328 11.80 12.46 -6.06
N GLY A 329 10.88 11.65 -6.58
CA GLY A 329 10.91 11.15 -7.96
C GLY A 329 12.13 10.27 -8.24
N GLY A 330 12.64 9.58 -7.22
CA GLY A 330 13.74 8.62 -7.33
C GLY A 330 13.25 7.22 -7.74
N PRO A 331 14.17 6.27 -7.96
CA PRO A 331 13.82 4.85 -8.00
C PRO A 331 13.36 4.38 -6.59
N GLU A 332 12.49 3.37 -6.54
CA GLU A 332 12.00 2.77 -5.30
C GLU A 332 13.13 2.26 -4.40
N ASP A 333 14.07 1.50 -4.98
CA ASP A 333 15.29 1.03 -4.32
C ASP A 333 16.49 1.88 -4.83
N PRO A 334 17.04 2.82 -4.02
CA PRO A 334 18.06 3.76 -4.48
C PRO A 334 19.48 3.17 -4.46
N ASP A 335 20.39 3.82 -5.19
CA ASP A 335 21.81 3.46 -5.21
C ASP A 335 22.45 3.73 -3.84
N PRO A 336 23.04 2.73 -3.14
CA PRO A 336 23.55 2.89 -1.78
C PRO A 336 24.84 3.71 -1.69
N ARG A 337 25.41 4.14 -2.81
CA ARG A 337 26.63 4.96 -2.84
C ARG A 337 26.29 6.44 -2.77
N PRO A 338 27.01 7.25 -1.96
CA PRO A 338 26.82 8.70 -1.94
C PRO A 338 27.08 9.31 -3.31
N LYS A 339 26.30 10.34 -3.65
CA LYS A 339 26.42 11.10 -4.90
C LYS A 339 26.56 12.57 -4.55
N PHE A 340 27.55 13.23 -5.14
CA PHE A 340 27.79 14.66 -4.93
C PHE A 340 27.51 15.44 -6.21
N LEU A 341 27.00 16.66 -6.06
CA LEU A 341 26.88 17.67 -7.11
C LEU A 341 28.00 18.68 -6.90
N GLY A 342 28.91 18.77 -7.87
CA GLY A 342 30.19 19.45 -7.66
C GLY A 342 30.99 18.82 -6.51
N ASP A 343 31.79 19.64 -5.83
CA ASP A 343 32.77 19.15 -4.86
C ASP A 343 32.25 18.99 -3.42
N LYS A 344 31.03 19.45 -3.11
CA LYS A 344 30.52 19.50 -1.71
C LYS A 344 29.07 19.11 -1.47
N THR A 345 28.17 19.26 -2.45
CA THR A 345 26.72 19.14 -2.19
C THR A 345 26.29 17.67 -2.28
N LEU A 346 25.93 17.06 -1.14
CA LEU A 346 25.43 15.69 -1.11
C LEU A 346 24.02 15.62 -1.70
N PHE A 347 23.83 14.83 -2.75
CA PHE A 347 22.53 14.58 -3.38
C PHE A 347 21.96 13.24 -2.92
N VAL A 348 20.73 13.27 -2.43
CA VAL A 348 20.02 12.12 -1.88
C VAL A 348 18.68 11.96 -2.59
N ALA A 349 18.37 10.74 -3.02
CA ALA A 349 17.01 10.30 -3.32
C ALA A 349 16.68 9.20 -2.29
N PRO A 350 15.62 9.31 -1.48
CA PRO A 350 15.44 8.46 -0.32
C PRO A 350 14.98 7.03 -0.62
N GLY A 351 14.54 6.77 -1.86
CA GLY A 351 13.76 5.58 -2.18
C GLY A 351 12.28 5.81 -1.92
N GLN A 352 11.48 4.75 -2.08
CA GLN A 352 10.03 4.81 -1.88
C GLN A 352 9.57 3.74 -0.87
N LYS A 353 8.32 3.85 -0.42
CA LYS A 353 7.67 2.93 0.55
C LYS A 353 8.39 2.84 1.91
N GLY A 354 9.40 3.68 2.14
CA GLY A 354 10.24 3.67 3.34
C GLY A 354 11.06 2.39 3.55
N LYS A 355 11.32 1.60 2.50
CA LYS A 355 12.16 0.38 2.57
C LYS A 355 13.58 0.68 3.05
N HIS A 356 14.12 1.81 2.59
CA HIS A 356 15.46 2.28 2.86
C HIS A 356 15.41 3.63 3.58
N VAL A 357 16.46 3.93 4.34
CA VAL A 357 16.63 5.20 5.03
C VAL A 357 18.05 5.71 4.78
N PRO A 358 18.22 6.75 3.95
CA PRO A 358 19.48 7.47 3.90
C PRO A 358 19.77 8.18 5.22
N VAL A 359 20.92 7.86 5.80
CA VAL A 359 21.42 8.46 7.03
C VAL A 359 22.67 9.27 6.70
N VAL A 360 22.70 10.54 7.13
CA VAL A 360 23.81 11.46 6.88
C VAL A 360 24.43 11.92 8.21
N GLY A 361 25.69 11.58 8.45
CA GLY A 361 26.46 12.03 9.60
C GLY A 361 27.23 13.31 9.29
N PHE A 362 27.11 14.31 10.17
CA PHE A 362 27.81 15.59 10.06
C PHE A 362 29.02 15.66 11.00
N PHE A 363 30.19 15.89 10.41
CA PHE A 363 31.49 15.91 11.10
C PHE A 363 32.20 17.24 10.83
N PRO A 364 31.85 18.34 11.52
CA PRO A 364 32.39 19.67 11.23
C PRO A 364 33.92 19.80 11.40
N GLY A 365 34.54 18.90 12.18
CA GLY A 365 36.00 18.85 12.36
C GLY A 365 36.77 18.11 11.25
N ASP A 366 36.09 17.39 10.36
CA ASP A 366 36.70 16.69 9.22
C ASP A 366 36.39 17.44 7.93
N SER A 367 37.37 18.18 7.40
CA SER A 367 37.19 18.96 6.18
C SER A 367 37.14 18.12 4.90
N LYS A 368 37.48 16.83 4.95
CA LYS A 368 37.43 15.90 3.81
C LYS A 368 36.18 15.03 3.82
N GLU A 369 35.73 14.62 5.00
CA GLU A 369 34.55 13.77 5.20
C GLU A 369 33.48 14.48 6.06
N ARG A 370 33.29 15.80 5.86
CA ARG A 370 32.31 16.66 6.57
C ARG A 370 30.91 16.05 6.59
N LEU A 371 30.53 15.37 5.51
CA LEU A 371 29.29 14.60 5.38
C LEU A 371 29.64 13.15 5.06
N LYS A 372 29.22 12.22 5.91
CA LYS A 372 29.25 10.78 5.64
C LYS A 372 27.83 10.28 5.41
N TYR A 373 27.69 9.25 4.57
CA TYR A 373 26.41 8.73 4.11
C TYR A 373 26.37 7.21 4.23
N GLU A 374 25.26 6.67 4.72
CA GLU A 374 24.96 5.24 4.63
C GLU A 374 23.46 5.08 4.30
N LEU A 375 23.15 4.26 3.29
CA LEU A 375 21.78 3.84 3.01
C LEU A 375 21.46 2.62 3.88
N VAL A 376 20.43 2.72 4.71
CA VAL A 376 20.07 1.69 5.68
C VAL A 376 18.79 0.97 5.25
N ASP A 377 18.92 -0.32 4.92
CA ASP A 377 17.77 -1.19 4.64
C ASP A 377 17.05 -1.56 5.95
N LEU A 378 15.75 -1.29 6.07
CA LEU A 378 14.98 -1.58 7.28
C LEU A 378 14.47 -3.03 7.33
N ASP A 379 15.39 -3.97 7.45
CA ASP A 379 15.09 -5.41 7.55
C ASP A 379 14.60 -5.86 8.95
N ASP A 380 14.12 -7.10 9.01
CA ASP A 380 13.56 -7.77 10.20
C ASP A 380 14.61 -8.47 11.08
N LYS A 381 15.91 -8.28 10.81
CA LYS A 381 17.03 -8.91 11.54
C LYS A 381 17.77 -7.90 12.41
N ARG A 382 18.00 -6.70 11.88
CA ARG A 382 18.74 -5.60 12.52
C ARG A 382 17.84 -4.63 13.28
N PHE A 383 16.53 -4.60 12.98
CA PHE A 383 15.57 -3.68 13.58
C PHE A 383 14.42 -4.41 14.24
N GLN A 384 14.00 -3.87 15.39
CA GLN A 384 12.87 -4.38 16.16
C GLN A 384 11.61 -3.53 15.93
N GLU A 385 10.47 -4.05 16.37
CA GLU A 385 9.22 -3.31 16.36
C GLU A 385 9.15 -2.36 17.56
N SER A 386 8.80 -1.09 17.33
CA SER A 386 8.72 -0.04 18.35
C SER A 386 7.36 -0.09 19.07
N PRO A 387 7.33 -0.25 20.41
CA PRO A 387 6.08 -0.30 21.18
C PRO A 387 5.16 0.92 20.95
N LYS A 388 5.74 2.13 20.82
CA LYS A 388 4.97 3.35 20.56
C LYS A 388 4.34 3.39 19.16
N ILE A 389 5.06 2.91 18.15
CA ILE A 389 4.49 2.83 16.79
C ILE A 389 3.41 1.73 16.75
N ALA A 390 3.57 0.65 17.52
CA ALA A 390 2.53 -0.36 17.71
C ALA A 390 1.29 0.19 18.45
N GLU A 391 1.44 1.12 19.41
CA GLU A 391 0.31 1.85 20.02
C GLU A 391 -0.43 2.71 19.00
N HIS A 392 0.28 3.49 18.18
CA HIS A 392 -0.34 4.26 17.11
C HIS A 392 -1.01 3.35 16.06
N MET A 393 -0.45 2.18 15.77
CA MET A 393 -1.03 1.20 14.84
C MET A 393 -2.29 0.50 15.41
N ARG A 394 -2.34 0.25 16.73
CA ARG A 394 -3.58 -0.17 17.42
C ARG A 394 -4.64 0.90 17.28
N PHE A 395 -4.30 2.16 17.60
CA PHE A 395 -5.23 3.28 17.47
C PHE A 395 -5.74 3.45 16.02
N TYR A 396 -4.88 3.23 15.02
CA TYR A 396 -5.30 3.21 13.62
C TYR A 396 -6.31 2.09 13.34
N GLN A 397 -6.01 0.84 13.64
CA GLN A 397 -6.89 -0.29 13.29
C GLN A 397 -8.18 -0.33 14.12
N GLU A 398 -8.09 -0.05 15.43
CA GLU A 398 -9.19 -0.21 16.39
C GLU A 398 -10.00 1.08 16.55
N ASP A 399 -9.40 2.21 16.93
CA ASP A 399 -10.14 3.47 17.13
C ASP A 399 -10.43 4.22 15.83
N MET A 400 -9.58 4.08 14.80
CA MET A 400 -9.81 4.76 13.52
C MET A 400 -10.65 3.94 12.55
N LEU A 401 -10.21 2.74 12.15
CA LEU A 401 -10.86 1.97 11.08
C LEU A 401 -12.12 1.23 11.54
N LYS A 402 -12.03 0.46 12.63
CA LYS A 402 -13.12 -0.37 13.15
C LYS A 402 -14.32 0.45 13.63
N GLU A 403 -14.11 1.48 14.46
CA GLU A 403 -15.22 2.33 14.95
C GLU A 403 -15.93 3.11 13.82
N ARG A 404 -15.24 3.39 12.70
CA ARG A 404 -15.85 3.94 11.47
C ARG A 404 -16.48 2.89 10.57
N ASN A 405 -16.36 1.60 10.92
CA ASN A 405 -16.72 0.44 10.13
C ASN A 405 -16.26 0.57 8.66
N LEU A 406 -14.97 0.94 8.48
CA LEU A 406 -14.48 1.44 7.20
C LEU A 406 -14.68 0.44 6.06
N VAL A 407 -14.42 -0.85 6.30
CA VAL A 407 -14.65 -1.94 5.33
C VAL A 407 -16.10 -1.99 4.82
N ALA A 408 -17.10 -1.84 5.68
CA ALA A 408 -18.50 -1.84 5.25
C ALA A 408 -18.90 -0.57 4.50
N ASN A 409 -18.35 0.57 4.95
CA ASN A 409 -18.69 1.91 4.50
C ASN A 409 -17.87 2.37 3.27
N GLU A 410 -16.85 1.61 2.87
CA GLU A 410 -16.09 1.87 1.64
C GLU A 410 -17.01 1.78 0.42
N PRO A 411 -16.91 2.71 -0.57
CA PRO A 411 -17.84 2.76 -1.69
C PRO A 411 -17.89 1.45 -2.49
N ALA A 412 -19.11 0.93 -2.65
CA ALA A 412 -19.36 -0.29 -3.40
C ALA A 412 -19.60 0.02 -4.89
N ILE A 413 -18.77 -0.55 -5.76
CA ILE A 413 -18.94 -0.49 -7.23
C ILE A 413 -19.57 -1.78 -7.77
N ASP A 414 -20.08 -1.75 -9.00
CA ASP A 414 -20.46 -2.99 -9.68
C ASP A 414 -19.22 -3.83 -10.03
N ASP A 415 -19.28 -5.15 -9.86
CA ASP A 415 -18.25 -6.04 -10.39
C ASP A 415 -18.32 -6.01 -11.93
N PRO A 416 -17.23 -5.68 -12.66
CA PRO A 416 -17.23 -5.65 -14.12
C PRO A 416 -17.54 -7.01 -14.77
N ARG A 417 -17.49 -8.10 -14.00
CA ARG A 417 -17.89 -9.46 -14.42
C ARG A 417 -19.38 -9.70 -14.24
N ASN A 418 -20.12 -8.84 -13.54
CA ASN A 418 -21.54 -9.04 -13.29
C ASN A 418 -22.41 -8.65 -14.51
N PHE A 419 -22.37 -9.49 -15.54
CA PHE A 419 -23.15 -9.32 -16.76
C PHE A 419 -23.86 -10.63 -17.15
N ASP A 420 -24.97 -10.51 -17.88
CA ASP A 420 -25.72 -11.65 -18.39
C ASP A 420 -25.03 -12.19 -19.66
N PRO A 421 -24.56 -13.45 -19.67
CA PRO A 421 -23.86 -14.02 -20.82
C PRO A 421 -24.72 -14.19 -22.08
N LEU A 422 -26.05 -14.09 -21.99
CA LEU A 422 -26.95 -14.12 -23.16
C LEU A 422 -27.14 -12.74 -23.79
N THR A 423 -27.29 -11.68 -22.99
CA THR A 423 -27.56 -10.33 -23.51
C THR A 423 -26.34 -9.41 -23.54
N GLY A 424 -25.24 -9.77 -22.87
CA GLY A 424 -24.03 -8.95 -22.72
C GLY A 424 -24.24 -7.70 -21.87
N LYS A 425 -25.37 -7.59 -21.14
CA LYS A 425 -25.72 -6.41 -20.35
C LYS A 425 -25.34 -6.61 -18.87
N PRO A 426 -24.98 -5.54 -18.14
CA PRO A 426 -24.81 -5.61 -16.69
C PRO A 426 -26.07 -6.15 -16.01
N VAL A 427 -25.86 -7.04 -15.04
CA VAL A 427 -26.93 -7.60 -14.18
C VAL A 427 -26.97 -6.80 -12.88
N ASN A 428 -28.14 -6.67 -12.27
CA ASN A 428 -28.22 -6.02 -10.96
C ASN A 428 -27.48 -6.88 -9.92
N ALA A 429 -26.63 -6.27 -9.08
CA ALA A 429 -25.89 -6.99 -8.05
C ALA A 429 -26.81 -7.76 -7.05
N GLN A 430 -28.06 -7.34 -6.87
CA GLN A 430 -29.04 -8.06 -6.06
C GLN A 430 -29.65 -9.28 -6.79
N GLU A 431 -29.60 -9.33 -8.13
CA GLU A 431 -30.06 -10.46 -8.95
C GLU A 431 -28.97 -11.52 -9.18
N ASN A 432 -27.70 -11.11 -9.10
CA ASN A 432 -26.54 -12.00 -9.13
C ASN A 432 -25.54 -11.64 -8.00
N PRO A 433 -25.91 -11.87 -6.73
CA PRO A 433 -25.03 -11.58 -5.60
C PRO A 433 -23.86 -12.55 -5.50
N PHE A 434 -22.84 -12.16 -4.73
CA PHE A 434 -21.91 -13.12 -4.14
C PHE A 434 -22.66 -14.01 -3.14
N VAL A 435 -22.60 -15.33 -3.31
CA VAL A 435 -23.32 -16.32 -2.47
C VAL A 435 -22.42 -17.11 -1.52
N GLY A 436 -21.12 -17.04 -1.74
CA GLY A 436 -20.11 -17.75 -0.96
C GLY A 436 -19.98 -19.24 -1.29
N VAL A 437 -18.80 -19.76 -0.98
CA VAL A 437 -18.29 -21.10 -1.35
C VAL A 437 -19.17 -22.26 -0.90
N LYS A 438 -19.98 -22.08 0.16
CA LYS A 438 -20.92 -23.10 0.64
C LYS A 438 -21.99 -23.40 -0.40
N ALA A 439 -22.47 -22.40 -1.15
CA ALA A 439 -23.45 -22.60 -2.21
C ALA A 439 -22.82 -23.36 -3.39
N CYS A 440 -21.56 -23.07 -3.73
CA CYS A 440 -20.80 -23.79 -4.76
C CYS A 440 -20.59 -25.26 -4.39
N ALA A 441 -20.29 -25.54 -3.12
CA ALA A 441 -20.00 -26.89 -2.61
C ALA A 441 -21.24 -27.83 -2.55
N GLU A 442 -22.45 -27.32 -2.75
CA GLU A 442 -23.66 -28.15 -2.93
C GLU A 442 -23.52 -29.07 -4.15
N CYS A 443 -22.97 -28.54 -5.24
CA CYS A 443 -22.75 -29.24 -6.51
C CYS A 443 -21.26 -29.60 -6.74
N HIS A 444 -20.33 -28.65 -6.58
CA HIS A 444 -18.92 -28.79 -6.95
C HIS A 444 -18.03 -29.25 -5.78
N LYS A 445 -18.26 -30.47 -5.29
CA LYS A 445 -17.59 -31.05 -4.11
C LYS A 445 -16.11 -31.35 -4.35
N SER A 446 -15.78 -31.85 -5.54
CA SER A 446 -14.42 -32.20 -5.96
C SER A 446 -13.56 -30.96 -6.23
N ALA A 447 -14.17 -29.89 -6.75
CA ALA A 447 -13.53 -28.57 -6.87
C ALA A 447 -13.36 -27.88 -5.50
N TYR A 448 -14.39 -27.93 -4.64
CA TYR A 448 -14.33 -27.41 -3.27
C TYR A 448 -13.17 -28.02 -2.47
N GLN A 449 -12.95 -29.33 -2.60
CA GLN A 449 -11.83 -30.01 -1.93
C GLN A 449 -10.45 -29.54 -2.42
N VAL A 450 -10.31 -29.09 -3.68
CA VAL A 450 -9.06 -28.45 -4.12
C VAL A 450 -8.91 -27.10 -3.43
N TRP A 451 -9.97 -26.27 -3.44
CA TRP A 451 -9.91 -24.92 -2.89
C TRP A 451 -9.62 -24.89 -1.38
N ILE A 452 -10.28 -25.72 -0.58
CA ILE A 452 -10.17 -25.70 0.90
C ILE A 452 -8.74 -26.00 1.40
N ASP A 453 -7.97 -26.76 0.62
CA ASP A 453 -6.59 -27.14 0.93
C ASP A 453 -5.57 -26.03 0.53
N THR A 454 -6.00 -24.98 -0.18
CA THR A 454 -5.15 -23.84 -0.58
C THR A 454 -5.05 -22.75 0.50
N PRO A 455 -4.00 -21.90 0.48
CA PRO A 455 -3.92 -20.72 1.35
C PRO A 455 -5.08 -19.73 1.17
N HIS A 456 -5.69 -19.67 -0.02
CA HIS A 456 -6.82 -18.79 -0.34
C HIS A 456 -8.01 -18.99 0.59
N ALA A 457 -8.31 -20.24 0.97
CA ALA A 457 -9.38 -20.57 1.90
C ALA A 457 -9.16 -20.05 3.33
N LYS A 458 -7.91 -19.76 3.69
CA LYS A 458 -7.50 -19.26 5.02
C LYS A 458 -7.13 -17.77 5.00
N ALA A 459 -7.31 -17.07 3.88
CA ALA A 459 -6.77 -15.74 3.68
C ALA A 459 -7.21 -14.72 4.77
N THR A 460 -8.50 -14.64 5.13
CA THR A 460 -8.91 -13.68 6.19
C THR A 460 -8.35 -14.02 7.57
N GLU A 461 -8.04 -15.30 7.85
CA GLU A 461 -7.48 -15.71 9.14
C GLU A 461 -6.10 -15.07 9.36
N THR A 462 -5.28 -14.93 8.32
CA THR A 462 -3.96 -14.28 8.44
C THR A 462 -4.07 -12.79 8.79
N LEU A 463 -5.23 -12.16 8.55
CA LEU A 463 -5.50 -10.78 9.00
C LEU A 463 -5.95 -10.71 10.46
N LYS A 464 -6.28 -11.82 11.12
CA LYS A 464 -6.69 -11.86 12.53
C LYS A 464 -5.52 -12.13 13.46
N VAL A 465 -4.63 -13.04 13.07
CA VAL A 465 -3.56 -13.58 13.94
C VAL A 465 -2.15 -13.41 13.36
N GLY A 466 -2.02 -12.83 12.16
CA GLY A 466 -0.77 -12.71 11.44
C GLY A 466 -0.26 -14.06 10.91
N ARG A 467 0.89 -14.04 10.23
CA ARG A 467 1.53 -15.28 9.73
C ARG A 467 2.28 -16.06 10.81
N ASP A 468 2.81 -15.36 11.80
CA ASP A 468 3.62 -15.96 12.88
C ASP A 468 2.77 -16.36 14.12
N HIS A 469 1.44 -16.14 14.09
CA HIS A 469 0.54 -16.35 15.23
C HIS A 469 1.00 -15.68 16.54
N LYS A 470 1.62 -14.49 16.43
CA LYS A 470 2.12 -13.72 17.58
C LYS A 470 0.95 -13.23 18.44
N PRO A 471 0.97 -13.45 19.78
CA PRO A 471 -0.14 -13.05 20.67
C PRO A 471 -0.47 -11.55 20.65
N GLU A 472 0.49 -10.71 20.29
CA GLU A 472 0.35 -9.25 20.21
C GLU A 472 0.07 -8.74 18.78
N PHE A 473 -0.30 -9.63 17.84
CA PHE A 473 -0.65 -9.21 16.49
C PHE A 473 -1.91 -8.34 16.49
N ILE A 474 -1.74 -7.10 16.08
CA ILE A 474 -2.84 -6.14 15.88
C ILE A 474 -3.61 -6.61 14.64
N SER A 475 -4.92 -6.77 14.73
CA SER A 475 -5.72 -7.26 13.59
C SER A 475 -5.72 -6.29 12.40
N ARG A 476 -5.97 -6.82 11.20
CA ARG A 476 -6.05 -6.12 9.91
C ARG A 476 -7.40 -6.32 9.21
N ILE A 477 -8.36 -7.00 9.85
CA ILE A 477 -9.70 -7.27 9.27
C ILE A 477 -10.55 -6.01 9.03
N PHE A 478 -10.13 -4.86 9.58
CA PHE A 478 -10.79 -3.56 9.44
C PHE A 478 -10.11 -2.66 8.39
N ASP A 479 -9.05 -3.15 7.73
CA ASP A 479 -8.24 -2.39 6.78
C ASP A 479 -8.67 -2.67 5.33
N PRO A 480 -9.22 -1.70 4.58
CA PRO A 480 -9.61 -1.89 3.18
C PRO A 480 -8.51 -2.45 2.29
N GLU A 481 -7.25 -1.99 2.44
CA GLU A 481 -6.11 -2.46 1.63
C GLU A 481 -5.79 -3.93 1.93
N CYS A 482 -5.89 -4.35 3.20
CA CYS A 482 -5.69 -5.75 3.55
C CYS A 482 -6.86 -6.64 3.11
N VAL A 483 -8.11 -6.24 3.38
CA VAL A 483 -9.27 -7.09 3.04
C VAL A 483 -9.42 -7.28 1.53
N ALA A 484 -9.07 -6.28 0.71
CA ALA A 484 -9.20 -6.37 -0.75
C ALA A 484 -8.45 -7.55 -1.38
N CYS A 485 -7.40 -8.08 -0.73
CA CYS A 485 -6.66 -9.28 -1.13
C CYS A 485 -6.99 -10.55 -0.30
N HIS A 486 -7.85 -10.46 0.73
CA HIS A 486 -8.07 -11.51 1.72
C HIS A 486 -9.54 -11.93 1.92
N VAL A 487 -10.50 -11.32 1.20
CA VAL A 487 -11.94 -11.60 1.31
C VAL A 487 -12.62 -11.64 -0.07
N THR A 488 -13.81 -12.22 -0.15
CA THR A 488 -14.55 -12.34 -1.41
C THR A 488 -15.35 -11.09 -1.75
N GLY A 489 -15.30 -10.67 -3.02
CA GLY A 489 -16.09 -9.55 -3.56
C GLY A 489 -15.45 -8.17 -3.42
N TRP A 490 -14.14 -8.05 -3.65
CA TRP A 490 -13.40 -6.77 -3.68
C TRP A 490 -12.52 -6.66 -4.93
N ASP A 491 -12.21 -5.43 -5.36
CA ASP A 491 -11.17 -5.13 -6.37
C ASP A 491 -9.82 -4.90 -5.66
N PRO A 492 -8.83 -5.80 -5.82
CA PRO A 492 -7.55 -5.69 -5.10
C PRO A 492 -6.71 -4.47 -5.47
N LYS A 493 -6.80 -4.00 -6.73
CA LYS A 493 -5.94 -2.90 -7.22
C LYS A 493 -6.56 -1.53 -6.97
N LYS A 494 -7.89 -1.43 -7.02
CA LYS A 494 -8.62 -0.21 -6.67
C LYS A 494 -8.92 -0.10 -5.19
N VAL A 495 -8.78 -1.20 -4.43
CA VAL A 495 -9.09 -1.29 -2.99
C VAL A 495 -10.54 -0.85 -2.74
N VAL A 496 -11.48 -1.35 -3.54
CA VAL A 496 -12.92 -1.02 -3.41
C VAL A 496 -13.75 -2.29 -3.35
N ARG A 497 -14.85 -2.21 -2.63
CA ARG A 497 -15.81 -3.30 -2.49
C ARG A 497 -16.65 -3.44 -3.77
N TYR A 498 -16.98 -4.67 -4.15
CA TYR A 498 -18.06 -4.90 -5.11
C TYR A 498 -19.41 -4.93 -4.37
N LYS A 499 -20.49 -4.45 -5.01
CA LYS A 499 -21.85 -4.58 -4.44
C LYS A 499 -22.14 -6.06 -4.11
N THR A 500 -22.70 -6.31 -2.93
CA THR A 500 -22.90 -7.65 -2.32
C THR A 500 -21.63 -8.41 -1.92
N GLY A 501 -20.43 -7.86 -2.16
CA GLY A 501 -19.18 -8.37 -1.61
C GLY A 501 -19.02 -8.09 -0.11
N TYR A 502 -17.97 -8.66 0.50
CA TYR A 502 -17.75 -8.68 1.95
C TYR A 502 -17.83 -7.30 2.63
N GLU A 503 -18.66 -7.18 3.67
CA GLU A 503 -18.87 -5.98 4.50
C GLU A 503 -18.37 -6.13 5.95
N GLY A 504 -17.71 -7.23 6.30
CA GLY A 504 -17.33 -7.55 7.68
C GLY A 504 -17.92 -8.87 8.17
N GLU A 505 -17.37 -9.40 9.27
CA GLU A 505 -17.72 -10.72 9.80
C GLU A 505 -19.17 -10.81 10.27
N ASP A 506 -19.71 -9.75 10.87
CA ASP A 506 -21.08 -9.73 11.41
C ASP A 506 -22.16 -9.71 10.31
N LYS A 507 -21.82 -9.21 9.12
CA LYS A 507 -22.75 -9.03 7.99
C LYS A 507 -22.62 -10.11 6.93
N THR A 508 -21.39 -10.46 6.55
CA THR A 508 -21.07 -11.35 5.43
C THR A 508 -20.06 -12.43 5.83
N PRO A 509 -20.29 -13.22 6.90
CA PRO A 509 -19.34 -14.25 7.34
C PRO A 509 -19.16 -15.36 6.31
N HIS A 510 -20.09 -15.50 5.36
CA HIS A 510 -20.03 -16.45 4.27
C HIS A 510 -19.04 -16.05 3.15
N LEU A 511 -18.49 -14.83 3.16
CA LEU A 511 -17.54 -14.29 2.17
C LEU A 511 -16.09 -14.20 2.69
N LEU A 512 -15.79 -14.85 3.81
CA LEU A 512 -14.43 -14.94 4.38
C LEU A 512 -13.50 -15.80 3.50
N GLY A 513 -12.28 -15.32 3.30
CA GLY A 513 -11.26 -15.93 2.43
C GLY A 513 -11.39 -15.52 0.97
N GLN A 514 -10.38 -15.89 0.18
CA GLN A 514 -10.39 -15.76 -1.27
C GLN A 514 -11.14 -16.96 -1.86
N GLN A 515 -12.44 -16.84 -2.10
CA GLN A 515 -13.30 -17.96 -2.50
C GLN A 515 -13.45 -18.10 -4.02
N CYS A 516 -14.17 -19.13 -4.46
CA CYS A 516 -14.48 -19.43 -5.86
C CYS A 516 -14.93 -18.19 -6.66
N GLU A 517 -15.78 -17.32 -6.10
CA GLU A 517 -16.34 -16.17 -6.81
C GLU A 517 -15.31 -15.06 -7.12
N ASN A 518 -14.17 -15.02 -6.40
CA ASN A 518 -13.06 -14.15 -6.79
C ASN A 518 -12.36 -14.65 -8.07
N CYS A 519 -12.37 -15.96 -8.35
CA CYS A 519 -11.88 -16.54 -9.60
C CYS A 519 -12.95 -16.56 -10.72
N HIS A 520 -14.18 -16.93 -10.37
CA HIS A 520 -15.25 -17.30 -11.32
C HIS A 520 -16.35 -16.24 -11.47
N GLY A 521 -16.32 -15.13 -10.73
CA GLY A 521 -17.37 -14.12 -10.68
C GLY A 521 -18.53 -14.47 -9.72
N PRO A 522 -19.47 -13.55 -9.48
CA PRO A 522 -20.60 -13.76 -8.57
C PRO A 522 -21.51 -14.88 -9.07
N GLY A 523 -21.86 -15.83 -8.19
CA GLY A 523 -22.54 -17.07 -8.54
C GLY A 523 -24.06 -17.12 -8.28
N GLY A 524 -24.65 -16.05 -7.74
CA GLY A 524 -26.06 -16.03 -7.35
C GLY A 524 -27.03 -16.48 -8.45
N LYS A 525 -26.91 -15.91 -9.66
CA LYS A 525 -27.80 -16.21 -10.78
C LYS A 525 -27.60 -17.63 -11.32
N HIS A 526 -26.35 -18.10 -11.35
CA HIS A 526 -26.05 -19.48 -11.72
C HIS A 526 -26.68 -20.48 -10.73
N THR A 527 -26.51 -20.28 -9.42
CA THR A 527 -27.12 -21.18 -8.42
C THR A 527 -28.65 -21.14 -8.43
N GLU A 528 -29.27 -20.00 -8.75
CA GLU A 528 -30.72 -19.91 -8.97
C GLU A 528 -31.14 -20.77 -10.18
N LEU A 529 -30.51 -20.56 -11.34
CA LEU A 529 -30.85 -21.24 -12.59
C LEU A 529 -30.65 -22.75 -12.53
N GLU A 530 -29.56 -23.23 -11.90
CA GLU A 530 -29.34 -24.67 -11.67
C GLU A 530 -30.45 -25.27 -10.81
N ARG A 531 -30.86 -24.59 -9.73
CA ARG A 531 -31.94 -25.05 -8.84
C ARG A 531 -33.31 -25.04 -9.53
N LEU A 532 -33.56 -24.11 -10.45
CA LEU A 532 -34.76 -24.11 -11.29
C LEU A 532 -34.73 -25.23 -12.33
N PHE A 533 -33.57 -25.48 -12.94
CA PHE A 533 -33.39 -26.55 -13.93
C PHE A 533 -33.54 -27.95 -13.30
N ALA A 534 -32.96 -28.16 -12.12
CA ALA A 534 -33.15 -29.39 -11.34
C ALA A 534 -34.61 -29.65 -10.93
N LYS A 535 -35.45 -28.60 -10.87
CA LYS A 535 -36.91 -28.68 -10.65
C LYS A 535 -37.73 -28.81 -11.94
N GLY A 536 -37.09 -28.82 -13.11
CA GLY A 536 -37.76 -28.87 -14.41
C GLY A 536 -38.39 -27.55 -14.86
N THR A 537 -38.08 -26.43 -14.20
CA THR A 537 -38.67 -25.10 -14.51
C THR A 537 -37.68 -24.08 -15.09
N GLY A 538 -36.38 -24.41 -15.13
CA GLY A 538 -35.34 -23.57 -15.74
C GLY A 538 -35.19 -23.79 -17.24
N LYS A 539 -34.79 -22.76 -18.00
CA LYS A 539 -34.48 -22.89 -19.44
C LYS A 539 -33.07 -23.42 -19.64
N LYS A 540 -32.90 -24.34 -20.59
CA LYS A 540 -31.61 -24.99 -20.87
C LYS A 540 -30.56 -23.98 -21.33
N GLU A 541 -30.96 -23.05 -22.18
CA GLU A 541 -30.10 -22.05 -22.82
C GLU A 541 -29.51 -21.07 -21.79
N GLU A 542 -30.32 -20.67 -20.80
CA GLU A 542 -29.90 -19.81 -19.68
C GLU A 542 -28.87 -20.56 -18.81
N VAL A 543 -29.17 -21.80 -18.44
CA VAL A 543 -28.28 -22.65 -17.62
C VAL A 543 -26.94 -22.89 -18.33
N GLU A 544 -26.95 -23.26 -19.61
CA GLU A 544 -25.72 -23.51 -20.38
C GLU A 544 -24.88 -22.24 -20.57
N ALA A 545 -25.50 -21.06 -20.73
CA ALA A 545 -24.79 -19.79 -20.80
C ALA A 545 -24.10 -19.44 -19.48
N TRP A 546 -24.80 -19.58 -18.34
CA TRP A 546 -24.22 -19.32 -17.01
C TRP A 546 -23.16 -20.36 -16.59
N ARG A 547 -23.34 -21.64 -16.96
CA ARG A 547 -22.27 -22.67 -16.84
C ARG A 547 -21.02 -22.33 -17.63
N LYS A 548 -21.16 -21.69 -18.80
CA LYS A 548 -20.03 -21.25 -19.63
C LYS A 548 -19.36 -20.01 -19.06
N PHE A 549 -20.14 -19.05 -18.55
CA PHE A 549 -19.65 -17.81 -17.92
C PHE A 549 -18.64 -18.09 -16.79
N HIS A 550 -18.93 -19.04 -15.91
CA HIS A 550 -18.04 -19.39 -14.80
C HIS A 550 -16.78 -20.17 -15.18
N ARG A 551 -16.54 -20.49 -16.47
CA ARG A 551 -15.32 -21.24 -16.86
C ARG A 551 -14.12 -20.31 -16.97
N LEU A 552 -13.18 -20.45 -16.04
CA LEU A 552 -11.88 -19.79 -16.09
C LEU A 552 -10.87 -20.63 -16.89
N SER A 553 -10.03 -19.97 -17.69
CA SER A 553 -8.95 -20.62 -18.45
C SER A 553 -7.59 -20.07 -18.00
N VAL A 554 -6.51 -20.83 -18.14
CA VAL A 554 -5.15 -20.36 -17.82
C VAL A 554 -4.82 -19.04 -18.55
N LYS A 555 -5.24 -18.92 -19.82
CA LYS A 555 -5.05 -17.72 -20.65
C LYS A 555 -5.74 -16.46 -20.10
N THR A 556 -6.82 -16.63 -19.32
CA THR A 556 -7.60 -15.51 -18.73
C THR A 556 -7.41 -15.38 -17.21
N ALA A 557 -6.66 -16.30 -16.59
CA ALA A 557 -6.45 -16.35 -15.15
C ALA A 557 -5.28 -15.46 -14.68
N TYR A 558 -4.23 -15.28 -15.48
CA TYR A 558 -3.05 -14.51 -15.08
C TYR A 558 -3.40 -13.08 -14.65
N ASP A 559 -4.13 -12.35 -15.51
CA ASP A 559 -4.58 -10.96 -15.26
C ASP A 559 -5.49 -10.81 -14.04
N LEU A 560 -6.08 -11.91 -13.57
CA LEU A 560 -6.89 -11.96 -12.36
C LEU A 560 -6.01 -12.20 -11.13
N CYS A 561 -5.06 -13.14 -11.21
CA CYS A 561 -4.15 -13.47 -10.12
C CYS A 561 -3.19 -12.32 -9.79
N ILE A 562 -2.63 -11.63 -10.79
CA ILE A 562 -1.70 -10.49 -10.58
C ILE A 562 -2.34 -9.27 -9.90
N LYS A 563 -3.68 -9.27 -9.72
CA LYS A 563 -4.34 -8.27 -8.90
C LYS A 563 -3.93 -8.38 -7.42
N CYS A 564 -3.68 -9.59 -6.93
CA CYS A 564 -3.16 -9.84 -5.58
C CYS A 564 -1.68 -10.24 -5.60
N HIS A 565 -1.23 -11.02 -6.58
CA HIS A 565 0.16 -11.49 -6.71
C HIS A 565 0.97 -10.54 -7.60
N ASP A 566 1.42 -9.43 -7.02
CA ASP A 566 2.35 -8.47 -7.64
C ASP A 566 3.73 -8.51 -6.98
N GLY A 567 4.63 -7.61 -7.41
CA GLY A 567 6.02 -7.58 -6.92
C GLY A 567 6.18 -7.37 -5.41
N ASP A 568 5.22 -6.73 -4.74
CA ASP A 568 5.26 -6.51 -3.29
C ASP A 568 4.73 -7.74 -2.52
N ASN A 569 3.63 -8.32 -3.03
CA ASN A 569 2.92 -9.42 -2.39
C ASN A 569 3.54 -10.80 -2.68
N ASP A 570 3.98 -11.04 -3.91
CA ASP A 570 4.59 -12.29 -4.37
C ASP A 570 5.60 -12.04 -5.51
N PRO A 571 6.85 -11.64 -5.19
CA PRO A 571 7.87 -11.27 -6.19
C PRO A 571 8.31 -12.40 -7.12
N ASN A 572 7.89 -13.65 -6.84
CA ASN A 572 8.17 -14.83 -7.66
C ASN A 572 7.00 -15.18 -8.61
N PHE A 573 5.88 -14.46 -8.52
CA PHE A 573 4.73 -14.60 -9.40
C PHE A 573 4.94 -13.78 -10.67
N LYS A 574 5.31 -14.47 -11.75
CA LYS A 574 5.64 -13.86 -13.06
C LYS A 574 5.00 -14.67 -14.17
N SER A 575 4.90 -14.09 -15.36
CA SER A 575 4.35 -14.75 -16.55
C SER A 575 5.03 -16.09 -16.85
N GLU A 576 6.33 -16.18 -16.64
CA GLU A 576 7.15 -17.37 -16.92
C GLU A 576 7.04 -18.46 -15.85
N SER A 577 6.53 -18.11 -14.65
CA SER A 577 6.31 -19.04 -13.54
C SER A 577 4.83 -19.38 -13.32
N PHE A 578 3.90 -18.68 -13.97
CA PHE A 578 2.47 -18.75 -13.70
C PHE A 578 1.87 -20.16 -13.79
N GLU A 579 2.25 -20.96 -14.80
CA GLU A 579 1.72 -22.32 -14.98
C GLU A 579 1.91 -23.18 -13.71
N LYS A 580 3.04 -23.03 -13.02
CA LYS A 580 3.34 -23.76 -11.77
C LYS A 580 2.42 -23.36 -10.61
N TYR A 581 1.97 -22.11 -10.57
CA TYR A 581 0.98 -21.65 -9.59
C TYR A 581 -0.43 -22.07 -10.00
N TRP A 582 -0.74 -22.05 -11.30
CA TRP A 582 -2.00 -22.51 -11.85
C TRP A 582 -2.25 -23.98 -11.51
N ASP A 583 -1.25 -24.85 -11.65
CA ASP A 583 -1.34 -26.28 -11.32
C ASP A 583 -1.71 -26.57 -9.84
N LEU A 584 -1.47 -25.62 -8.92
CA LEU A 584 -1.84 -25.75 -7.50
C LEU A 584 -3.33 -25.47 -7.23
N VAL A 585 -4.01 -24.77 -8.14
CA VAL A 585 -5.41 -24.34 -7.99
C VAL A 585 -6.33 -24.88 -9.09
N ALA A 586 -5.78 -25.34 -10.20
CA ALA A 586 -6.52 -25.85 -11.34
C ALA A 586 -7.25 -27.15 -11.01
N HIS A 587 -8.50 -27.23 -11.47
CA HIS A 587 -9.39 -28.38 -11.24
C HIS A 587 -10.18 -28.75 -12.50
N PRO A 588 -9.50 -28.96 -13.66
CA PRO A 588 -10.18 -29.30 -14.90
C PRO A 588 -10.94 -30.62 -14.80
N GLY A 589 -12.17 -30.66 -15.32
CA GLY A 589 -13.00 -31.87 -15.31
C GLY A 589 -13.51 -32.31 -13.94
N LYS A 590 -13.41 -31.45 -12.92
CA LYS A 590 -14.03 -31.69 -11.60
C LYS A 590 -15.41 -31.05 -11.55
N ASP A 591 -16.42 -31.91 -11.37
CA ASP A 591 -17.87 -31.63 -11.21
C ASP A 591 -18.53 -30.85 -12.36
#